data_AF-A0A352RJ98-F1
#
_entry.id   AF-A0A352RJ98-F1
#
_cell.length_a   1.000
_cell.length_b   1.000
_cell.length_c   1.000
_cell.angle_alpha   90.00
_cell.angle_beta   90.00
_cell.angle_gamma   90.00
#
_symmetry.space_group_name_H-M   'P 1'
#
loop_
_entity.id
_entity.type
_entity.pdbx_description
1 polymer ?
#
loop_
_entity_poly.entity_id
_entity_poly.type
_entity_poly.pdbx_seq_one_letter_code
_entity_poly.pdbx_strand_id
1 'polypeptide(L)'
;MRQSVQHIVSGEKFNSNGISMFEFKDLTNDNEFNASDYRLNSREFFEKRRTSKRPYVYDLRSSEAYELENIPGSNNLPNEHFETSIYQMPFAGEILLYGGEDGEVLTAAEILYDNGF
;
A
#
# COMPACT_ATOMS: atom_id res chain seq x y z
N MET A 1 5.19 -23.41 -1.94
CA MET A 1 4.28 -23.38 -3.11
C MET A 1 3.13 -22.44 -2.76
N ARG A 2 3.15 -21.20 -3.27
CA ARG A 2 2.01 -20.28 -3.14
C ARG A 2 0.99 -20.68 -4.20
N GLN A 3 -0.25 -20.99 -3.81
CA GLN A 3 -1.35 -21.15 -4.77
C GLN A 3 -1.82 -19.75 -5.15
N SER A 4 -1.59 -19.37 -6.41
CA SER A 4 -2.12 -18.14 -6.99
C SER A 4 -3.64 -18.28 -7.09
N VAL A 5 -4.39 -17.49 -6.31
CA VAL A 5 -5.85 -17.44 -6.42
C VAL A 5 -6.20 -16.59 -7.63
N GLN A 6 -6.67 -17.21 -8.71
CA GLN A 6 -7.14 -16.51 -9.90
C GLN A 6 -8.50 -15.86 -9.58
N HIS A 7 -8.50 -14.54 -9.38
CA HIS A 7 -9.74 -13.77 -9.30
C HIS A 7 -10.29 -13.57 -10.71
N ILE A 8 -11.39 -14.26 -11.03
CA ILE A 8 -12.05 -14.12 -12.32
C ILE A 8 -13.49 -13.63 -12.13
N VAL A 9 -13.85 -12.59 -12.87
CA VAL A 9 -15.22 -12.06 -12.92
C VAL A 9 -15.83 -12.37 -14.28
N SER A 10 -17.10 -12.74 -14.25
CA SER A 10 -17.87 -13.19 -15.41
C SER A 10 -18.64 -12.04 -16.06
N GLY A 11 -18.48 -11.88 -17.38
CA GLY A 11 -19.36 -11.05 -18.23
C GLY A 11 -19.94 -11.85 -19.40
N GLU A 12 -21.18 -11.55 -19.80
CA GLU A 12 -21.84 -12.19 -20.94
C GLU A 12 -21.55 -11.45 -22.24
N LYS A 13 -21.09 -12.18 -23.28
CA LYS A 13 -21.09 -11.73 -24.68
C LYS A 13 -21.69 -12.81 -25.56
N PHE A 14 -22.34 -12.40 -26.65
CA PHE A 14 -22.86 -13.34 -27.64
C PHE A 14 -21.83 -13.56 -28.75
N ASN A 15 -21.57 -14.82 -29.11
CA ASN A 15 -20.75 -15.13 -30.28
C ASN A 15 -21.51 -14.87 -31.59
N SER A 16 -20.84 -15.01 -32.74
CA SER A 16 -21.43 -14.76 -34.07
C SER A 16 -22.66 -15.61 -34.40
N ASN A 17 -22.89 -16.69 -33.64
CA ASN A 17 -24.02 -17.59 -33.78
C ASN A 17 -25.12 -17.29 -32.73
N GLY A 18 -25.02 -16.20 -31.97
CA GLY A 18 -25.99 -15.79 -30.96
C GLY A 18 -25.96 -16.62 -29.68
N ILE A 19 -24.91 -17.44 -29.46
CA ILE A 19 -24.76 -18.23 -28.23
C ILE A 19 -24.00 -17.38 -27.20
N SER A 20 -24.58 -17.26 -26.00
CA SER A 20 -23.92 -16.60 -24.85
C SER A 20 -22.65 -17.36 -24.49
N MET A 21 -21.52 -16.67 -24.53
CA MET A 21 -20.20 -17.17 -24.18
C MET A 21 -19.69 -16.32 -23.02
N PHE A 22 -19.36 -16.99 -21.92
CA PHE A 22 -18.75 -16.36 -20.75
C PHE A 22 -17.31 -15.97 -21.08
N GLU A 23 -17.01 -14.68 -21.06
CA GLU A 23 -15.63 -14.19 -21.14
C GLU A 23 -15.08 -14.10 -19.72
N PHE A 24 -14.08 -14.93 -19.43
CA PHE A 24 -13.34 -14.89 -18.17
C PHE A 24 -12.28 -13.79 -18.30
N LYS A 25 -12.53 -12.64 -17.67
CA LYS A 25 -11.55 -11.55 -17.66
C LYS A 25 -10.54 -11.82 -16.55
N ASP A 26 -9.30 -12.10 -16.95
CA ASP A 26 -8.20 -12.30 -16.01
C ASP A 26 -7.84 -10.97 -15.35
N LEU A 27 -8.19 -10.81 -14.07
CA LEU A 27 -7.92 -9.60 -13.29
C LEU A 27 -6.52 -9.60 -12.67
N THR A 28 -5.70 -10.63 -12.91
CA THR A 28 -4.39 -10.76 -12.27
C THR A 28 -3.38 -9.70 -12.71
N ASN A 29 -3.57 -9.03 -13.86
CA ASN A 29 -2.64 -8.02 -14.38
C ASN A 29 -3.01 -6.57 -14.05
N ASP A 30 -4.22 -6.29 -13.55
CA ASP A 30 -4.66 -4.91 -13.28
C ASP A 30 -4.32 -4.42 -11.86
N ASN A 31 -3.76 -5.29 -11.00
CA ASN A 31 -3.48 -5.04 -9.59
C ASN A 31 -1.98 -5.21 -9.23
N GLU A 32 -1.06 -4.91 -10.15
CA GLU A 32 0.36 -4.89 -9.82
C GLU A 32 0.70 -3.60 -9.04
N PHE A 33 1.45 -3.71 -7.95
CA PHE A 33 1.87 -2.56 -7.17
C PHE A 33 2.73 -1.62 -8.02
N ASN A 34 2.32 -0.35 -8.13
CA ASN A 34 3.09 0.69 -8.78
C ASN A 34 3.40 1.83 -7.81
N ALA A 35 4.66 1.89 -7.35
CA ALA A 35 5.10 2.89 -6.39
C ALA A 35 4.86 4.34 -6.84
N SER A 36 4.83 4.63 -8.15
CA SER A 36 4.59 6.01 -8.63
C SER A 36 3.22 6.54 -8.24
N ASP A 37 2.25 5.65 -8.05
CA ASP A 37 0.85 6.03 -7.80
C ASP A 37 0.65 6.47 -6.35
N TYR A 38 1.58 6.09 -5.47
CA TYR A 38 1.55 6.36 -4.02
C TYR A 38 2.65 7.30 -3.55
N ARG A 39 3.69 7.50 -4.36
CA ARG A 39 4.86 8.30 -3.98
C ARG A 39 4.49 9.78 -3.87
N LEU A 40 4.72 10.36 -2.70
CA LEU A 40 4.55 11.79 -2.44
C LEU A 40 5.92 12.46 -2.32
N ASN A 41 6.04 13.68 -2.87
CA ASN A 41 7.14 14.57 -2.49
C ASN A 41 6.89 15.20 -1.11
N SER A 42 7.89 15.86 -0.54
CA SER A 42 7.81 16.43 0.82
C SER A 42 6.65 17.42 1.00
N ARG A 43 6.32 18.20 -0.03
CA ARG A 43 5.20 19.16 0.02
C ARG A 43 3.86 18.44 0.00
N GLU A 44 3.69 17.47 -0.88
CA GLU A 44 2.47 16.66 -0.97
C GLU A 44 2.24 15.86 0.31
N PHE A 45 3.31 15.28 0.87
CA PHE A 45 3.26 14.57 2.14
C PHE A 45 2.76 15.47 3.28
N PHE A 46 3.31 16.68 3.39
CA PHE A 46 2.90 17.64 4.41
C PHE A 46 1.43 18.05 4.24
N GLU A 47 0.99 18.35 3.01
CA GLU A 47 -0.39 18.72 2.73
C GLU A 47 -1.37 17.58 2.98
N LYS A 48 -1.02 16.36 2.56
CA LYS A 48 -1.82 15.15 2.82
C LYS A 48 -1.95 14.92 4.33
N ARG A 49 -0.85 14.96 5.08
CA ARG A 49 -0.85 14.88 6.55
C ARG A 49 -1.73 15.97 7.19
N ARG A 50 -1.72 17.20 6.67
CA ARG A 50 -2.47 18.33 7.22
C ARG A 50 -3.98 18.26 6.94
N THR A 51 -4.37 17.70 5.80
CA THR A 51 -5.75 17.75 5.29
C THR A 51 -6.53 16.45 5.50
N SER A 52 -5.83 15.32 5.66
CA SER A 52 -6.46 14.03 5.95
C SER A 52 -7.20 14.05 7.28
N LYS A 53 -8.39 13.43 7.31
CA LYS A 53 -9.22 13.35 8.53
C LYS A 53 -8.57 12.51 9.64
N ARG A 54 -7.81 11.47 9.26
CA ARG A 54 -7.12 10.53 10.16
C ARG A 54 -5.79 10.09 9.53
N PRO A 55 -4.75 10.94 9.55
CA PRO A 55 -3.44 10.59 9.06
C PRO A 55 -2.68 9.80 10.12
N TYR A 56 -2.18 8.62 9.76
CA TYR A 56 -1.30 7.81 10.58
C TYR A 56 0.10 7.83 9.96
N VAL A 57 1.00 8.54 10.61
CA VAL A 57 2.35 8.77 10.09
C VAL A 57 3.31 7.79 10.76
N TYR A 58 4.09 7.07 9.98
CA TYR A 58 5.09 6.12 10.47
C TYR A 58 6.48 6.49 9.95
N ASP A 59 7.44 6.52 10.86
CA ASP A 59 8.87 6.66 10.59
C ASP A 59 9.51 5.27 10.57
N LEU A 60 10.01 4.86 9.41
CA LEU A 60 10.58 3.54 9.19
C LEU A 60 12.07 3.44 9.54
N ARG A 61 12.70 4.57 9.88
CA ARG A 61 14.10 4.58 10.31
C ARG A 61 14.27 3.92 11.67
N SER A 62 15.52 3.65 12.03
CA SER A 62 15.86 3.12 13.35
C SER A 62 15.34 4.01 14.49
N SER A 63 15.12 3.40 15.65
CA SER A 63 14.67 4.12 16.84
C SER A 63 15.63 5.25 17.23
N GLU A 64 16.94 5.06 17.07
CA GLU A 64 17.94 6.09 17.36
C GLU A 64 17.78 7.31 16.44
N ALA A 65 17.53 7.09 15.15
CA ALA A 65 17.30 8.18 14.19
C ALA A 65 16.00 8.94 14.51
N TYR A 66 14.95 8.22 14.92
CA TYR A 66 13.67 8.80 15.33
C TYR A 66 13.77 9.63 16.62
N GLU A 67 14.51 9.14 17.61
CA GLU A 67 14.73 9.84 18.88
C GLU A 67 15.56 11.11 18.71
N LEU A 68 16.52 11.10 17.76
CA LEU A 68 17.30 12.28 17.41
C LEU A 68 16.40 13.37 16.79
N GLU A 69 15.58 12.99 15.82
CA GLU A 69 14.59 13.86 15.19
C GLU A 69 13.49 13.08 14.46
N ASN A 70 12.27 13.60 14.51
CA ASN A 70 11.13 13.04 13.79
C ASN A 70 10.13 14.12 13.38
N ILE A 71 9.21 13.75 12.50
CA ILE A 71 8.04 14.57 12.20
C ILE A 71 7.09 14.50 13.41
N PRO A 72 6.73 15.61 14.07
CA PRO A 72 5.91 15.56 15.28
C PRO A 72 4.61 14.76 15.10
N GLY A 73 4.34 13.80 15.99
CA GLY A 73 3.16 12.94 15.91
C GLY A 73 3.26 11.81 14.87
N SER A 74 4.44 11.56 14.30
CA SER A 74 4.73 10.26 13.71
C SER A 74 4.91 9.20 14.78
N ASN A 75 4.81 7.94 14.37
CA ASN A 75 5.06 6.76 15.19
C ASN A 75 6.39 6.16 14.72
N ASN A 76 7.28 5.84 15.65
CA ASN A 76 8.46 5.05 15.31
C ASN A 76 8.02 3.61 15.01
N LEU A 77 8.32 3.14 13.81
CA LEU A 77 8.11 1.75 13.41
C LEU A 77 9.26 1.34 12.50
N PRO A 78 10.43 1.00 13.07
CA PRO A 78 11.58 0.57 12.29
C PRO A 78 11.22 -0.53 11.29
N ASN A 79 11.80 -0.45 10.10
CA ASN A 79 11.46 -1.32 8.97
C ASN A 79 11.55 -2.82 9.32
N GLU A 80 12.51 -3.23 10.16
CA GLU A 80 12.66 -4.62 10.62
C GLU A 80 11.45 -5.18 11.39
N HIS A 81 10.56 -4.32 11.87
CA HIS A 81 9.35 -4.71 12.60
C HIS A 81 8.08 -4.52 11.75
N PHE A 82 8.17 -3.80 10.63
CA PHE A 82 7.04 -3.33 9.85
C PHE A 82 6.06 -4.45 9.46
N GLU A 83 6.54 -5.52 8.81
CA GLU A 83 5.70 -6.63 8.32
C GLU A 83 4.91 -7.30 9.46
N THR A 84 5.52 -7.46 10.64
CA THR A 84 4.85 -8.07 11.79
C THR A 84 3.86 -7.12 12.48
N SER A 85 4.06 -5.81 12.31
CA SER A 85 3.24 -4.77 12.93
C SER A 85 2.02 -4.37 12.11
N ILE A 86 1.92 -4.75 10.82
CA ILE A 86 0.78 -4.36 9.96
C ILE A 86 -0.57 -4.75 10.55
N TYR A 87 -0.67 -5.87 11.26
CA TYR A 87 -1.92 -6.33 11.88
C TYR A 87 -2.39 -5.46 13.06
N GLN A 88 -1.53 -4.59 13.56
CA GLN A 88 -1.84 -3.62 14.61
C GLN A 88 -2.09 -2.21 14.04
N MET A 89 -1.87 -2.02 12.73
CA MET A 89 -2.16 -0.76 12.05
C MET A 89 -3.66 -0.52 11.93
N PRO A 90 -4.08 0.75 11.86
CA PRO A 90 -5.48 1.09 11.67
C PRO A 90 -5.98 0.62 10.29
N PHE A 91 -7.08 -0.14 10.29
CA PHE A 91 -7.76 -0.63 9.08
C PHE A 91 -8.45 0.47 8.25
N ALA A 92 -8.45 1.72 8.73
CA ALA A 92 -9.08 2.84 8.05
C ALA A 92 -8.38 4.16 8.40
N GLY A 93 -8.22 5.00 7.40
CA GLY A 93 -7.46 6.24 7.49
C GLY A 93 -6.36 6.26 6.45
N GLU A 94 -5.59 7.34 6.44
CA GLU A 94 -4.50 7.52 5.48
C GLU A 94 -3.21 7.11 6.19
N ILE A 95 -2.54 6.07 5.70
CA ILE A 95 -1.23 5.65 6.21
C ILE A 95 -0.15 6.37 5.40
N LEU A 96 0.70 7.13 6.09
CA LEU A 96 1.78 7.89 5.49
C LEU A 96 3.11 7.36 6.02
N LEU A 97 3.94 6.86 5.13
CA LEU A 97 5.25 6.29 5.45
C LEU A 97 6.37 7.24 5.05
N TYR A 98 7.37 7.43 5.89
CA TYR A 98 8.65 8.03 5.52
C TYR A 98 9.80 7.28 6.17
N GLY A 99 10.99 7.36 5.58
CA GLY A 99 12.13 6.54 5.97
C GLY A 99 13.44 7.07 5.41
N GLY A 100 14.49 6.25 5.54
CA GLY A 100 15.81 6.54 4.97
C GLY A 100 15.87 6.42 3.45
N GLU A 101 17.07 6.55 2.90
CA GLU A 101 17.31 6.50 1.44
C GLU A 101 17.39 5.06 0.89
N ASP A 102 17.40 4.05 1.77
CA ASP A 102 17.63 2.64 1.43
C ASP A 102 16.43 1.93 0.78
N GLY A 103 15.38 2.67 0.42
CA GLY A 103 14.20 2.13 -0.28
C GLY A 103 13.21 1.38 0.60
N GLU A 104 13.42 1.32 1.91
CA GLU A 104 12.57 0.66 2.90
C GLU A 104 11.09 1.06 2.78
N VAL A 105 10.84 2.33 2.49
CA VAL A 105 9.48 2.89 2.30
C VAL A 105 8.76 2.25 1.11
N LEU A 106 9.47 1.87 0.05
CA LEU A 106 8.87 1.24 -1.13
C LEU A 106 8.42 -0.18 -0.79
N THR A 107 9.30 -0.96 -0.15
CA THR A 107 8.98 -2.31 0.33
C THR A 107 7.81 -2.30 1.31
N ALA A 108 7.80 -1.35 2.25
CA ALA A 108 6.72 -1.19 3.21
C ALA A 108 5.38 -0.83 2.54
N ALA A 109 5.40 0.04 1.53
CA ALA A 109 4.19 0.39 0.77
C ALA A 109 3.63 -0.79 -0.03
N GLU A 110 4.50 -1.61 -0.63
CA GLU A 110 4.10 -2.85 -1.32
C GLU A 110 3.48 -3.86 -0.34
N ILE A 111 4.09 -4.05 0.84
CA ILE A 111 3.53 -4.91 1.90
C ILE A 111 2.12 -4.43 2.29
N LEU A 112 1.91 -3.12 2.45
CA LEU A 112 0.58 -2.58 2.75
C LEU A 112 -0.42 -2.88 1.63
N TYR A 113 -0.03 -2.62 0.38
CA TYR A 113 -0.86 -2.87 -0.81
C TYR A 113 -1.29 -4.35 -0.90
N ASP A 114 -0.33 -5.26 -0.76
CA ASP A 114 -0.55 -6.71 -0.80
C ASP A 114 -1.48 -7.21 0.32
N ASN A 115 -1.56 -6.47 1.43
CA ASN A 115 -2.41 -6.76 2.58
C ASN A 115 -3.73 -5.96 2.60
N GLY A 116 -4.04 -5.23 1.53
CA GLY A 116 -5.32 -4.55 1.32
C GLY A 116 -5.51 -3.26 2.11
N PHE A 117 -4.42 -2.59 2.48
CA PHE A 117 -4.44 -1.24 3.04
C PHE A 117 -4.61 -0.15 1.97
#